data_AF-V4C4H3-F1
#
_entry.id   AF-V4C4H3-F1
#
_cell.length_a   1.000
_cell.length_b   1.000
_cell.length_c   1.000
_cell.angle_alpha   90.00
_cell.angle_beta   90.00
_cell.angle_gamma   90.00
#
_symmetry.space_group_name_H-M   'P 1'
#
loop_
_entity.id
_entity.type
_entity.pdbx_description
1 polymer ?
#
loop_
_entity_poly.entity_id
_entity_poly.type
_entity_poly.pdbx_seq_one_letter_code
_entity_poly.pdbx_strand_id
1 'polypeptide(L)'
;MAIIAARASVMIYDDANKKWVPSGHTQGLSKVQIYHHTTNNTFRVVGRKIQDHEVVINCAVLKGLKYNQATPTFHQWRDSRNVYGLNFASKEEAEQFAQTMLTALETLNSKFISPKLS
;
A
#
# COMPACT_ATOMS: atom_id res chain seq x y z
N MET A 1 -11.49 -9.77 0.88
CA MET A 1 -11.95 -8.94 2.01
C MET A 1 -10.89 -7.90 2.39
N ALA A 2 -11.27 -6.80 3.02
CA ALA A 2 -10.30 -5.90 3.63
C ALA A 2 -9.74 -6.55 4.91
N ILE A 3 -8.42 -6.53 5.07
CA ILE A 3 -7.72 -7.14 6.22
C ILE A 3 -7.14 -6.10 7.18
N ILE A 4 -6.99 -4.85 6.73
CA ILE A 4 -6.64 -3.69 7.56
C ILE A 4 -7.25 -2.43 6.94
N ALA A 5 -7.49 -1.42 7.78
CA ALA A 5 -7.82 -0.08 7.36
C ALA A 5 -6.99 0.91 8.17
N ALA A 6 -6.49 1.95 7.52
CA ALA A 6 -5.75 3.05 8.14
C ALA A 6 -6.14 4.37 7.47
N ARG A 7 -5.91 5.48 8.16
CA ARG A 7 -6.05 6.83 7.62
C ARG A 7 -4.68 7.34 7.21
N ALA A 8 -4.57 7.79 5.96
CA ALA A 8 -3.36 8.39 5.45
C ALA A 8 -3.68 9.37 4.32
N SER A 9 -2.85 10.40 4.16
CA SER A 9 -2.76 11.16 2.91
C SER A 9 -1.99 10.32 1.90
N VAL A 10 -2.63 10.05 0.75
CA VAL A 10 -2.03 9.29 -0.35
C VAL A 10 -1.30 10.24 -1.28
N MET A 11 -0.03 9.94 -1.53
CA MET A 11 0.89 10.77 -2.31
C MET A 11 1.45 9.95 -3.49
N ILE A 12 1.73 10.61 -4.61
CA ILE A 12 2.51 10.09 -5.74
C ILE A 12 3.80 10.90 -5.84
N TYR A 13 4.92 10.25 -6.14
CA TYR A 13 6.15 10.96 -6.46
C TYR A 13 6.12 11.42 -7.92
N ASP A 14 6.19 12.73 -8.12
CA ASP A 14 6.36 13.35 -9.43
C ASP A 14 7.85 13.36 -9.77
N ASP A 15 8.26 12.39 -10.60
CA ASP A 15 9.65 12.21 -11.02
C ASP A 15 10.21 13.39 -11.84
N ALA A 16 9.35 14.16 -12.52
CA ALA A 16 9.77 15.30 -13.33
C ALA A 16 10.15 16.49 -12.43
N ASN A 17 9.32 16.75 -11.42
CA ASN A 17 9.51 17.86 -10.48
C ASN A 17 10.21 17.46 -9.18
N LYS A 18 10.61 16.19 -9.03
CA LYS A 18 11.31 15.63 -7.87
C LYS A 18 10.60 15.90 -6.54
N LYS A 19 9.27 15.84 -6.53
CA LYS A 19 8.45 16.18 -5.35
C LYS A 19 7.31 15.19 -5.15
N TRP A 20 6.87 15.06 -3.90
CA TRP A 20 5.61 14.38 -3.58
C TRP A 20 4.43 15.29 -3.89
N VAL A 21 3.43 14.74 -4.58
CA VAL A 21 2.16 15.43 -4.84
C VAL A 21 0.99 14.59 -4.29
N PRO A 22 -0.08 15.23 -3.80
CA PRO A 22 -1.29 14.52 -3.41
C PRO A 22 -1.82 13.68 -4.56
N SER A 23 -2.28 12.48 -4.26
CA SER A 23 -3.03 11.67 -5.23
C SER A 23 -4.51 12.03 -5.20
N GLY A 24 -5.12 12.12 -6.39
CA GLY A 24 -6.48 12.60 -6.60
C GLY A 24 -6.56 14.10 -6.85
N HIS A 25 -7.78 14.62 -6.92
CA HIS A 25 -8.03 16.04 -7.20
C HIS A 25 -7.93 16.91 -5.94
N THR A 26 -8.09 16.30 -4.76
CA THR A 26 -8.15 16.99 -3.47
C THR A 26 -7.03 16.55 -2.52
N GLN A 27 -6.69 17.43 -1.57
CA GLN A 27 -5.79 17.09 -0.47
C GLN A 27 -6.55 16.49 0.71
N GLY A 28 -5.83 15.80 1.60
CA GLY A 28 -6.38 15.32 2.87
C GLY A 28 -6.40 13.80 3.00
N LEU A 29 -7.01 13.37 4.11
CA LEU A 29 -6.99 11.98 4.54
C LEU A 29 -7.87 11.09 3.67
N SER A 30 -7.36 9.89 3.45
CA SER A 30 -8.04 8.79 2.77
C SER A 30 -8.16 7.61 3.74
N LYS A 31 -9.24 6.85 3.62
CA LYS A 31 -9.31 5.50 4.19
C LYS A 31 -8.58 4.56 3.24
N VAL A 32 -7.43 4.08 3.67
CA VAL A 32 -6.54 3.17 2.92
C VAL A 32 -6.66 1.77 3.49
N GLN A 33 -6.86 0.79 2.63
CA GLN A 33 -7.13 -0.58 3.03
C GLN A 33 -6.28 -1.55 2.20
N ILE A 34 -5.85 -2.63 2.83
CA ILE A 34 -5.31 -3.78 2.10
C ILE A 34 -6.45 -4.78 1.94
N TYR A 35 -6.71 -5.18 0.71
CA TYR A 35 -7.65 -6.24 0.37
C TYR A 35 -6.88 -7.52 0.03
N HIS A 36 -7.33 -8.64 0.59
CA HIS A 36 -6.90 -9.99 0.21
C HIS A 36 -8.02 -10.68 -0.56
N HIS A 37 -7.70 -11.15 -1.77
CA HIS A 37 -8.55 -12.01 -2.56
C HIS A 37 -8.08 -13.45 -2.36
N THR A 38 -8.72 -14.16 -1.42
CA THR A 38 -8.28 -15.47 -0.91
C THR A 38 -8.17 -16.52 -2.01
N THR A 39 -9.16 -16.61 -2.92
CA THR A 39 -9.20 -17.61 -4.00
C THR A 39 -7.98 -17.52 -4.93
N ASN A 40 -7.56 -16.29 -5.28
CA ASN A 40 -6.40 -16.09 -6.15
C ASN A 40 -5.11 -15.85 -5.35
N ASN A 41 -5.24 -15.77 -4.02
CA ASN A 41 -4.21 -15.32 -3.10
C ASN A 41 -3.47 -14.07 -3.58
N THR A 42 -4.23 -13.04 -3.96
CA THR A 42 -3.70 -11.75 -4.40
C THR A 42 -4.03 -10.66 -3.38
N PHE A 43 -3.19 -9.64 -3.33
CA PHE A 43 -3.34 -8.51 -2.42
C PHE A 43 -3.37 -7.19 -3.19
N ARG A 44 -4.08 -6.20 -2.66
CA ARG A 44 -4.23 -4.89 -3.28
C ARG A 44 -4.41 -3.81 -2.23
N VAL A 45 -3.70 -2.70 -2.38
CA VAL A 45 -3.94 -1.48 -1.62
C VAL A 45 -4.99 -0.65 -2.36
N VAL A 46 -6.09 -0.34 -1.67
CA VAL A 46 -7.14 0.55 -2.18
C VAL A 46 -7.33 1.69 -1.19
N GLY A 47 -7.28 2.92 -1.66
CA GLY A 47 -7.50 4.10 -0.83
C GLY A 47 -8.56 5.00 -1.44
N ARG A 48 -9.50 5.41 -0.60
CA ARG A 48 -10.56 6.35 -0.98
C ARG A 48 -10.50 7.58 -0.07
N LYS A 49 -10.61 8.77 -0.66
CA LYS A 49 -10.76 10.01 0.10
C LYS A 49 -11.94 9.91 1.06
N ILE A 50 -11.79 10.45 2.26
CA ILE A 50 -12.85 10.38 3.28
C ILE A 50 -14.03 11.28 2.91
N GLN A 51 -13.77 12.42 2.27
CA GLN A 51 -14.77 13.46 2.00
C GLN A 51 -15.69 13.13 0.82
N ASP A 52 -15.13 12.67 -0.30
CA ASP A 52 -15.85 12.51 -1.56
C ASP A 52 -15.79 11.09 -2.12
N HIS A 53 -15.15 10.16 -1.40
CA HIS A 53 -14.93 8.78 -1.80
C HIS A 53 -14.15 8.58 -3.10
N GLU A 54 -13.43 9.59 -3.59
CA GLU A 54 -12.55 9.49 -4.75
C GLU A 54 -11.53 8.35 -4.55
N VAL A 55 -11.39 7.47 -5.54
CA VAL A 55 -10.36 6.42 -5.52
C VAL A 55 -9.01 7.03 -5.88
N VAL A 56 -8.13 7.13 -4.89
CA VAL A 56 -6.82 7.78 -5.03
C VAL A 56 -5.65 6.79 -5.04
N ILE A 57 -5.90 5.53 -4.69
CA ILE A 57 -4.94 4.45 -4.96
C ILE A 57 -5.69 3.15 -5.21
N ASN A 58 -5.21 2.40 -6.20
CA ASN A 58 -5.69 1.08 -6.56
C ASN A 58 -4.50 0.27 -7.09
N CYS A 59 -3.63 -0.16 -6.17
CA CYS A 59 -2.32 -0.73 -6.49
C CYS A 59 -2.27 -2.21 -6.09
N ALA A 60 -1.89 -3.09 -7.01
CA ALA A 60 -1.64 -4.49 -6.70
C ALA A 60 -0.36 -4.64 -5.87
N VAL A 61 -0.41 -5.45 -4.81
CA VAL A 61 0.78 -5.83 -4.05
C VAL A 61 1.36 -7.07 -4.72
N LEU A 62 2.49 -6.89 -5.38
CA LEU A 62 3.15 -7.94 -6.16
C LEU A 62 4.28 -8.60 -5.36
N LYS A 63 4.60 -9.86 -5.72
CA LYS A 63 5.77 -10.55 -5.17
C LYS A 63 7.03 -9.71 -5.40
N GLY A 64 7.88 -9.62 -4.38
CA GLY A 64 9.13 -8.86 -4.46
C GLY A 64 8.98 -7.33 -4.36
N LEU A 65 7.76 -6.80 -4.22
CA LEU A 65 7.53 -5.38 -3.94
C LEU A 65 8.35 -4.95 -2.71
N LYS A 66 9.06 -3.83 -2.86
CA LYS A 66 9.91 -3.26 -1.82
C LYS A 66 9.14 -2.19 -1.05
N TYR A 67 8.65 -2.57 0.12
CA TYR A 67 7.97 -1.68 1.04
C TYR A 67 9.00 -1.01 1.96
N ASN A 68 9.04 0.32 1.97
CA ASN A 68 10.01 1.11 2.71
C ASN A 68 9.31 2.03 3.72
N GLN A 69 9.64 1.88 5.00
CA GLN A 69 9.17 2.75 6.08
C GLN A 69 10.15 3.92 6.22
N ALA A 70 9.99 4.95 5.39
CA ALA A 70 10.96 6.05 5.31
C ALA A 70 10.99 6.91 6.58
N THR A 71 9.85 7.05 7.25
CA THR A 71 9.73 7.61 8.61
C THR A 71 8.68 6.80 9.39
N PRO A 72 8.50 7.04 10.72
CA PRO A 72 7.47 6.36 11.51
C PRO A 72 6.03 6.56 11.03
N THR A 73 5.76 7.56 10.18
CA THR A 73 4.43 7.85 9.64
C THR A 73 4.42 8.00 8.12
N PHE A 74 5.57 7.87 7.44
CA PHE A 74 5.64 7.98 5.99
C PHE A 74 6.25 6.72 5.37
N HIS A 75 5.41 5.90 4.74
CA HIS A 75 5.84 4.67 4.09
C HIS A 75 5.63 4.77 2.57
N GLN A 76 6.48 4.10 1.81
CA GLN A 76 6.49 4.21 0.36
C GLN A 76 6.85 2.90 -0.34
N TRP A 77 6.37 2.75 -1.56
CA TRP A 77 6.73 1.65 -2.46
C TRP A 77 6.53 2.08 -3.91
N ARG A 78 7.07 1.29 -4.83
CA ARG A 78 6.99 1.53 -6.27
C ARG A 78 6.26 0.38 -6.97
N ASP A 79 5.40 0.71 -7.92
CA ASP A 79 4.93 -0.22 -8.96
C ASP A 79 5.51 0.16 -10.34
N SER A 80 5.02 -0.44 -11.42
CA SER A 80 5.53 -0.17 -12.78
C SER A 80 5.22 1.24 -13.29
N ARG A 81 4.33 1.99 -12.64
CA ARG A 81 3.85 3.31 -13.10
C ARG A 81 4.18 4.42 -12.11
N ASN A 82 4.01 4.17 -10.81
CA ASN A 82 4.03 5.19 -9.77
C ASN A 82 4.93 4.79 -8.61
N VAL A 83 5.44 5.79 -7.90
CA VAL A 83 5.88 5.64 -6.51
C VAL A 83 4.78 6.18 -5.61
N TYR A 84 4.25 5.32 -4.76
CA TYR A 84 3.23 5.71 -3.78
C TYR A 84 3.91 6.05 -2.47
N GLY A 85 3.36 7.05 -1.80
CA GLY A 85 3.67 7.41 -0.42
C GLY A 85 2.38 7.48 0.38
N LEU A 86 2.40 6.93 1.59
CA LEU A 86 1.33 7.07 2.57
C LEU A 86 1.87 7.87 3.75
N ASN A 87 1.31 9.06 3.96
CA ASN A 87 1.53 9.82 5.18
C ASN A 87 0.39 9.53 6.17
N PHE A 88 0.62 8.63 7.11
CA PHE A 88 -0.36 8.12 8.06
C PHE A 88 -0.78 9.17 9.08
N ALA A 89 -2.04 9.09 9.51
CA ALA A 89 -2.60 10.01 10.51
C ALA A 89 -2.00 9.80 11.92
N SER A 90 -1.45 8.62 12.19
CA SER A 90 -0.70 8.34 13.42
C SER A 90 0.37 7.27 13.20
N LYS A 91 1.30 7.16 14.16
CA LYS A 91 2.34 6.12 14.16
C LYS A 91 1.74 4.72 14.32
N GLU A 92 0.72 4.58 15.16
CA GLU A 92 0.03 3.32 15.42
C GLU A 92 -0.66 2.80 14.15
N GLU A 93 -1.31 3.69 13.39
CA GLU A 93 -1.92 3.33 12.09
C GLU A 93 -0.85 2.91 11.07
N ALA A 94 0.30 3.58 11.07
CA ALA A 94 1.43 3.23 10.20
C ALA A 94 2.02 1.84 10.54
N GLU A 95 2.22 1.55 11.82
CA GLU A 95 2.78 0.29 12.31
C GLU A 95 1.87 -0.90 12.00
N GLN A 96 0.57 -0.79 12.28
CA GLN A 96 -0.40 -1.85 11.98
C GLN A 96 -0.52 -2.11 10.46
N PHE A 97 -0.51 -1.04 9.66
CA PHE A 97 -0.52 -1.16 8.21
C PHE A 97 0.76 -1.82 7.68
N ALA A 98 1.92 -1.44 8.22
CA ALA A 98 3.21 -2.03 7.86
C ALA A 98 3.26 -3.52 8.20
N GLN A 99 2.85 -3.91 9.40
CA GLN A 99 2.82 -5.33 9.80
C GLN A 99 1.95 -6.15 8.83
N THR A 100 0.75 -5.66 8.52
CA THR A 100 -0.18 -6.34 7.59
C THR A 100 0.41 -6.42 6.17
N MET A 101 1.05 -5.35 5.69
CA MET A 101 1.71 -5.32 4.38
C MET A 101 2.86 -6.34 4.31
N LEU A 102 3.71 -6.40 5.35
CA LEU A 102 4.84 -7.33 5.40
C LEU A 102 4.36 -8.79 5.42
N THR A 103 3.34 -9.12 6.21
CA THR A 103 2.72 -10.46 6.20
C THR A 103 2.13 -10.82 4.84
N ALA A 104 1.51 -9.87 4.15
CA ALA A 104 1.03 -10.09 2.78
C ALA A 104 2.18 -10.37 1.80
N LEU A 105 3.29 -9.64 1.92
CA LEU A 105 4.49 -9.87 1.09
C LEU A 105 5.14 -11.21 1.39
N GLU A 106 5.24 -11.62 2.66
CA GLU A 106 5.70 -12.95 3.05
C GLU A 106 4.83 -14.04 2.44
N THR A 107 3.51 -13.90 2.53
CA THR A 107 2.54 -14.84 1.92
C THR A 107 2.73 -14.97 0.40
N LEU A 108 3.07 -13.88 -0.29
CA LEU A 108 3.38 -13.89 -1.73
C LEU A 108 4.76 -14.49 -2.03
N ASN A 109 5.74 -14.29 -1.15
CA ASN A 109 7.11 -14.76 -1.31
C ASN A 109 7.26 -16.27 -1.01
N SER A 110 6.52 -16.79 -0.03
CA SER A 110 6.56 -18.19 0.41
C SER A 110 6.03 -19.20 -0.61
N LYS A 111 5.46 -18.75 -1.73
CA LYS A 111 5.04 -19.61 -2.85
C LYS A 111 6.19 -20.29 -3.64
N PHE A 112 7.39 -20.40 -3.05
CA PHE A 112 8.49 -21.24 -3.57
C PHE A 112 9.00 -22.21 -2.48
N ILE A 113 8.15 -23.16 -2.12
CA ILE A 113 8.62 -24.53 -1.86
C ILE A 113 7.81 -25.40 -2.81
N SER A 114 8.27 -25.54 -4.04
CA SER A 114 7.97 -26.75 -4.78
C SER A 114 8.59 -27.88 -3.96
N PRO A 115 7.84 -28.93 -3.55
CA PRO A 115 8.50 -30.15 -3.16
C PRO A 115 9.39 -30.53 -4.34
N LYS A 116 10.70 -30.70 -4.10
CA LYS A 116 11.50 -31.50 -5.02
C LYS A 116 10.77 -32.84 -5.09
N LEU A 117 10.09 -33.10 -6.20
CA LEU A 117 9.68 -34.46 -6.55
C LEU A 117 10.99 -35.24 -6.69
N SER A 118 11.16 -36.20 -5.77
CA SER A 118 12.11 -37.33 -5.77
C SER A 118 13.49 -37.09 -6.39
#